data_AF-A0A1X7GBZ4-F1
#
_entry.id   AF-A0A1X7GBZ4-F1
#
_cell.length_a   1.000
_cell.length_b   1.000
_cell.length_c   1.000
_cell.angle_alpha   90.00
_cell.angle_beta   90.00
_cell.angle_gamma   90.00
#
_symmetry.space_group_name_H-M   'P 1'
#
loop_
_entity.id
_entity.type
_entity.pdbx_description
1 polymer ?
#
loop_
_entity_poly.entity_id
_entity_poly.type
_entity_poly.pdbx_seq_one_letter_code
_entity_poly.pdbx_strand_id
1 'polypeptide(L)' 'MTEVIGPFRKSSYSQAESNCVEVADTAPGGRAVRDSKQTDGPLLTVSRDGWWAFIEQF' A
#
# COMPACT_ATOMS: atom_id res chain seq x y z
N MET A 1 -2.26 -10.51 -12.94
CA MET A 1 -2.90 -10.57 -11.62
C MET A 1 -1.95 -9.87 -10.66
N THR A 2 -2.42 -8.88 -9.90
CA THR A 2 -1.55 -8.13 -8.98
C THR A 2 -1.20 -9.03 -7.80
N GLU A 3 0.06 -9.46 -7.72
CA GLU A 3 0.56 -10.33 -6.65
C GLU A 3 1.43 -9.52 -5.70
N VAL A 4 1.22 -9.66 -4.38
CA VAL A 4 2.07 -9.02 -3.37
C VAL A 4 3.38 -9.79 -3.25
N ILE A 5 4.50 -9.12 -3.52
CA ILE A 5 5.83 -9.75 -3.61
C ILE A 5 6.81 -9.31 -2.51
N GLY A 6 6.36 -8.45 -1.60
CA GLY A 6 7.17 -7.91 -0.51
C GLY A 6 6.40 -7.74 0.79
N PRO A 7 7.09 -7.51 1.92
CA PRO A 7 6.43 -7.28 3.20
C PRO A 7 5.68 -5.95 3.22
N PHE A 8 4.57 -5.90 3.96
CA PHE A 8 3.89 -4.65 4.25
C PHE A 8 4.76 -3.77 5.15
N ARG A 9 4.91 -2.51 4.76
CA ARG A 9 5.59 -1.47 5.54
C ARG A 9 4.57 -0.49 6.07
N LYS A 10 4.52 -0.35 7.38
CA LYS A 10 3.66 0.61 8.07
C LYS A 10 4.17 2.03 7.85
N SER A 11 3.24 2.95 7.55
CA SER A 11 3.57 4.37 7.42
C SER A 11 4.05 4.94 8.75
N SER A 12 5.09 5.76 8.73
CA SER A 12 5.59 6.52 9.89
C SER A 12 4.58 7.53 10.44
N TYR A 13 3.56 7.88 9.64
CA TYR A 13 2.45 8.74 10.08
C TYR A 13 1.34 7.97 10.82
N SER A 14 1.43 6.63 10.86
CA SER A 14 0.51 5.79 11.64
C SER A 14 0.80 5.93 13.13
N GLN A 15 -0.15 6.46 13.87
CA GLN A 15 -0.09 6.55 15.33
C GLN A 15 -0.92 5.42 15.96
N ALA A 16 -0.88 5.30 17.30
CA ALA A 16 -1.60 4.26 18.04
C ALA A 16 -3.09 4.18 17.64
N GLU A 17 -3.72 5.34 17.40
CA GLU A 17 -5.16 5.41 17.15
C GLU A 17 -5.52 5.93 15.74
N SER A 18 -4.56 6.38 14.93
CA SER A 18 -4.84 7.12 13.68
C SER A 18 -3.92 6.76 12.51
N ASN A 19 -4.40 7.04 11.29
CA ASN A 19 -3.68 6.93 10.00
C ASN A 19 -3.13 5.53 9.66
N CYS A 20 -3.73 4.46 10.19
CA CYS A 20 -3.24 3.08 10.17
C CYS A 20 -3.11 2.49 8.75
N VAL A 21 -2.06 2.85 8.02
CA VAL A 21 -1.85 2.44 6.63
C VAL A 21 -0.54 1.69 6.49
N GLU A 22 -0.58 0.57 5.77
CA GLU A 22 0.61 -0.17 5.34
C GLU A 22 0.60 -0.35 3.82
N VAL A 23 1.80 -0.35 3.23
CA VAL A 23 2.00 -0.51 1.77
C VAL A 23 2.99 -1.64 1.50
N ALA A 24 2.71 -2.46 0.48
CA ALA A 24 3.61 -3.49 -0.04
C ALA A 24 3.82 -3.36 -1.55
N ASP A 25 4.98 -3.80 -2.03
CA ASP A 25 5.27 -3.92 -3.46
C ASP A 25 4.47 -5.08 -4.08
N THR A 26 3.97 -4.86 -5.31
CA THR A 26 3.27 -5.90 -6.09
C THR A 26 3.91 -6.10 -7.45
N ALA A 27 3.85 -7.31 -8.01
CA ALA A 27 4.23 -7.57 -9.39
C ALA A 27 3.11 -7.15 -10.36
N PRO A 28 3.42 -6.50 -11.50
CA PRO A 28 4.76 -6.25 -12.07
C PRO A 28 5.35 -4.87 -11.71
N GLY A 29 5.00 -4.29 -10.57
CA GLY A 29 5.53 -3.01 -10.09
C GLY A 29 4.48 -2.05 -9.54
N GLY A 30 3.29 -2.53 -9.18
CA GLY A 30 2.24 -1.75 -8.52
C GLY A 30 2.39 -1.73 -7.01
N ARG A 31 1.40 -1.22 -6.28
CA ARG A 31 1.37 -1.19 -4.81
C ARG A 31 0.07 -1.74 -4.25
N ALA A 32 0.17 -2.49 -3.16
CA ALA A 32 -0.97 -2.92 -2.35
C ALA A 32 -1.00 -2.07 -1.08
N VAL A 33 -2.17 -1.49 -0.79
CA VAL A 33 -2.42 -0.69 0.40
C VAL A 33 -3.46 -1.41 1.25
N ARG A 34 -3.19 -1.49 2.55
CA ARG A 34 -4.14 -2.05 3.52
C ARG A 34 -4.22 -1.22 4.78
N ASP A 35 -5.29 -1.45 5.53
CA ASP A 35 -5.46 -0.93 6.88
C ASP A 35 -4.64 -1.78 7.88
N SER A 36 -3.82 -1.13 8.70
CA SER A 36 -2.96 -1.84 9.67
C SER A 36 -3.75 -2.55 10.77
N LYS A 37 -5.01 -2.17 11.02
CA LYS A 37 -5.87 -2.78 12.05
C LYS A 37 -6.64 -3.98 11.49
N GLN A 38 -6.76 -4.09 10.17
CA GLN A 38 -7.48 -5.15 9.47
C GLN A 38 -6.56 -5.84 8.46
N THR A 39 -5.59 -6.61 8.95
CA THR A 39 -4.58 -7.28 8.13
C THR A 39 -5.14 -8.31 7.16
N ASP A 40 -6.29 -8.90 7.49
CA ASP A 40 -7.02 -9.90 6.70
C ASP A 40 -8.14 -9.29 5.84
N GLY A 41 -8.22 -7.95 5.82
CA GLY A 41 -9.18 -7.20 5.01
C GLY A 41 -8.80 -7.11 3.53
N PRO A 42 -9.68 -6.51 2.71
CA PRO A 42 -9.41 -6.31 1.29
C PRO A 42 -8.22 -5.37 1.05
N LEU A 43 -7.45 -5.67 0.02
CA LEU A 43 -6.33 -4.84 -0.42
C LEU A 43 -6.77 -3.85 -1.50
N LEU A 44 -6.45 -2.57 -1.32
CA LEU A 44 -6.50 -1.60 -2.42
C LEU A 44 -5.24 -1.79 -3.26
N THR A 45 -5.39 -2.14 -4.53
CA THR A 45 -4.25 -2.32 -5.44
C THR A 45 -4.17 -1.17 -6.44
N VAL A 46 -2.96 -0.65 -6.63
CA VAL A 46 -2.64 0.44 -7.54
C VAL A 46 -1.64 -0.09 -8.57
N SER A 47 -1.86 0.23 -9.85
CA SER A 47 -0.92 -0.12 -10.92
C SER A 47 0.40 0.64 -10.77
N ARG A 48 1.43 0.19 -11.48
CA ARG A 48 2.72 0.89 -11.54
C ARG A 48 2.53 2.35 -12.00
N ASP A 49 1.83 2.55 -13.11
CA ASP A 49 1.65 3.87 -13.71
C ASP A 49 0.79 4.78 -12.83
N GLY A 50 -0.26 4.24 -12.19
CA GLY A 50 -1.09 5.00 -11.27
C GLY A 50 -0.34 5.44 -10.02
N TRP A 51 0.55 4.59 -9.49
CA TRP A 51 1.38 4.94 -8.34
C TRP A 51 2.43 6.00 -8.68
N TRP A 52 3.05 5.90 -9.86
CA TRP A 52 3.98 6.92 -10.36
C TRP A 52 3.30 8.28 -10.55
N ALA A 53 2.15 8.31 -11.24
CA ALA A 53 1.39 9.53 -11.46
C ALA A 53 0.90 10.18 -10.15
N PHE A 54 0.68 9.40 -9.10
CA PHE A 54 0.36 9.93 -7.77
C PHE A 54 1.56 10.61 -7.11
N ILE A 55 2.75 10.02 -7.18
CA ILE A 55 3.97 10.60 -6.58
C ILE A 55 4.38 11.89 -7.28
N GLU A 56 4.25 11.98 -8.60
CA GLU A 56 4.62 13.18 -9.37
C GLU A 56 3.73 14.41 -9.09
N GLN A 57 2.69 14.27 -8.26
CA GLN A 57 1.82 15.39 -7.85
C GLN A 57 2.32 16.14 -6.60
N PHE A 58 3.42 15.72 -6.00
CA PHE A 58 3.99 16.29 -4.76
C PHE A 58 5.50 16.52 -4.91
#